data_AF-A0A290S8R0-F1
#
_entry.id   AF-A0A290S8R0-F1
#
_cell.length_a   1.000
_cell.length_b   1.000
_cell.length_c   1.000
_cell.angle_alpha   90.00
_cell.angle_beta   90.00
_cell.angle_gamma   90.00
#
_symmetry.space_group_name_H-M   'P 1'
#
loop_
_entity.id
_entity.type
_entity.pdbx_description
1 polymer ?
#
loop_
_entity_poly.entity_id
_entity_poly.type
_entity_poly.pdbx_seq_one_letter_code
_entity_poly.pdbx_strand_id
1 'polypeptide(L)'
;MWLCLLFTSNTFALEQKYHESVLPVIAAFADHDKPAIAALIRYPLKRRYPIPDIKNEAEFINRFDEVFNDELVAVIASSKIDTDWEKVGWRGIMLNNGVMWVDTGGKIIGINTQNAKEQTLAKSLIEQGKQSLHSSINTFEKPVLDWKTANYHVRVDDLGEHNFRYAVWGINKKPSDKPDMVLLNGDITFEGSGGNHHYTFKNGRYSYVLQVTIIGCDTSPPGWLEVYKDDERLLFEDVISTH
;
A
#
# COMPACT_ATOMS: atom_id res chain seq x y z
N MET A 1 5.26 26.06 -33.32
CA MET A 1 6.30 26.31 -32.30
C MET A 1 5.80 25.69 -31.00
N TRP A 2 6.20 24.46 -30.70
CA TRP A 2 5.86 23.77 -29.46
C TRP A 2 6.66 24.39 -28.31
N LEU A 3 5.98 24.96 -27.32
CA LEU A 3 6.59 25.32 -26.05
C LEU A 3 6.73 24.02 -25.23
N CYS A 4 7.94 23.45 -25.20
CA CYS A 4 8.30 22.49 -24.16
C CYS A 4 8.52 23.27 -22.87
N LEU A 5 7.62 23.12 -21.91
CA LEU A 5 7.87 23.48 -20.51
C LEU A 5 8.84 22.45 -19.94
N LEU A 6 10.13 22.79 -19.92
CA LEU A 6 11.11 22.09 -19.12
C LEU A 6 10.84 22.44 -17.65
N PHE A 7 10.27 21.50 -16.90
CA PHE A 7 10.32 21.59 -15.43
C PHE A 7 11.76 21.29 -15.02
N THR A 8 12.54 22.34 -14.79
CA THR A 8 13.77 22.23 -14.02
C THR A 8 13.36 21.96 -12.58
N SER A 9 13.46 20.71 -12.14
CA SER A 9 13.48 20.38 -10.72
C SER A 9 14.71 21.05 -10.11
N ASN A 10 14.52 22.24 -9.53
CA ASN A 10 15.51 22.78 -8.60
C ASN A 10 15.49 21.85 -7.39
N THR A 11 16.39 20.88 -7.34
CA THR A 11 16.67 20.10 -6.15
C THR A 11 17.26 21.06 -5.12
N PHE A 12 16.40 21.66 -4.31
CA PHE A 12 16.86 22.36 -3.12
C PHE A 12 17.36 21.29 -2.15
N ALA A 13 18.57 21.49 -1.63
CA ALA A 13 19.10 20.67 -0.55
C ALA A 13 18.09 20.57 0.60
N LEU A 14 18.03 19.42 1.26
CA LEU A 14 17.17 19.24 2.42
C LEU A 14 17.45 20.36 3.43
N GLU A 15 16.39 21.04 3.88
CA GLU A 15 16.53 22.13 4.85
C GLU A 15 17.29 21.62 6.10
N GLN A 16 18.26 22.40 6.57
CA GLN A 16 19.18 22.02 7.65
C GLN A 16 18.47 21.53 8.92
N LYS A 17 17.28 22.06 9.23
CA LYS A 17 16.48 21.64 10.39
C LYS A 17 16.03 20.17 10.34
N TYR A 18 16.04 19.53 9.18
CA TYR A 18 15.70 18.12 9.01
C TYR A 18 16.94 17.21 8.96
N HIS A 19 18.15 17.78 9.01
CA HIS A 19 19.37 16.98 8.96
C HIS A 19 19.48 16.06 10.17
N GLU A 20 19.10 16.54 11.35
CA GLU A 20 19.08 15.75 12.58
C GLU A 20 18.09 14.55 12.50
N SER A 21 17.06 14.63 11.65
CA SER A 21 16.11 13.54 11.43
C SER A 21 16.64 12.46 10.49
N VAL A 22 17.51 12.82 9.53
CA VAL A 22 17.94 11.93 8.43
C VAL A 22 19.34 11.37 8.63
N LEU A 23 20.27 12.14 9.20
CA LEU A 23 21.65 11.68 9.44
C LEU A 23 21.73 10.39 10.27
N PRO A 24 20.92 10.20 11.35
CA PRO A 24 20.91 8.94 12.08
C PRO A 24 20.46 7.74 11.23
N VAL A 25 19.55 7.97 10.27
CA VAL A 25 19.12 6.95 9.33
C VAL A 25 20.30 6.55 8.45
N ILE A 26 20.95 7.51 7.78
CA ILE A 26 22.10 7.23 6.92
C ILE A 26 23.20 6.47 7.68
N ALA A 27 23.54 6.92 8.89
CA ALA A 27 24.55 6.31 9.73
C ALA A 27 24.21 4.85 10.09
N ALA A 28 22.98 4.57 10.53
CA ALA A 28 22.56 3.21 10.87
C ALA A 28 22.67 2.24 9.68
N PHE A 29 22.39 2.70 8.46
CA PHE A 29 22.57 1.89 7.24
C PHE A 29 24.05 1.73 6.86
N ALA A 30 24.87 2.77 7.01
CA ALA A 30 26.31 2.71 6.75
C ALA A 30 27.04 1.76 7.71
N ASP A 31 26.61 1.69 8.96
CA ASP A 31 27.16 0.80 9.99
C ASP A 31 26.57 -0.63 9.90
N HIS A 32 25.61 -0.86 9.00
CA HIS A 32 24.84 -2.11 8.88
C HIS A 32 24.18 -2.55 10.21
N ASP A 33 23.82 -1.60 11.07
CA ASP A 33 23.27 -1.84 12.41
C ASP A 33 21.76 -2.13 12.32
N LYS A 34 21.40 -3.41 12.10
CA LYS A 34 20.00 -3.85 12.01
C LYS A 34 19.16 -3.44 13.23
N PRO A 35 19.63 -3.59 14.49
CA PRO A 35 18.94 -3.04 15.66
C PRO A 35 18.68 -1.53 15.60
N ALA A 36 19.68 -0.72 15.23
CA ALA A 36 19.49 0.73 15.10
C ALA A 36 18.50 1.09 13.99
N ILE A 37 18.56 0.40 12.85
CA ILE A 37 17.59 0.57 11.77
C ILE A 37 16.18 0.20 12.25
N ALA A 38 16.03 -0.90 12.98
CA ALA A 38 14.74 -1.33 13.53
C ALA A 38 14.11 -0.26 14.44
N ALA A 39 14.92 0.33 15.33
CA ALA A 39 14.48 1.40 16.22
C ALA A 39 14.05 2.68 15.47
N LEU A 40 14.49 2.85 14.23
CA LEU A 40 14.11 3.98 13.37
C LEU A 40 12.84 3.71 12.55
N ILE A 41 12.24 2.52 12.57
CA ILE A 41 10.98 2.25 11.85
C ILE A 41 9.77 2.77 12.62
N ARG A 42 8.79 3.34 11.90
CA ARG A 42 7.43 3.55 12.43
C ARG A 42 6.60 2.29 12.22
N TYR A 43 6.30 1.59 13.31
CA TYR A 43 5.48 0.38 13.27
C TYR A 43 3.98 0.68 13.37
N PRO A 44 3.11 -0.14 12.72
CA PRO A 44 3.47 -1.23 11.81
C PRO A 44 4.03 -0.69 10.48
N LEU A 45 5.11 -1.31 9.97
CA LEU A 45 5.64 -0.98 8.65
C LEU A 45 4.76 -1.65 7.59
N LYS A 46 4.01 -0.82 6.86
CA LYS A 46 3.05 -1.27 5.85
C LYS A 46 3.76 -1.97 4.70
N ARG A 47 3.26 -3.15 4.31
CA ARG A 47 3.67 -3.86 3.09
C ARG A 47 2.50 -3.92 2.10
N ARG A 48 2.82 -4.17 0.83
CA ARG A 48 1.80 -4.32 -0.19
C ARG A 48 1.11 -5.68 0.00
N TYR A 49 -0.21 -5.66 0.18
CA TYR A 49 -1.03 -6.87 0.20
C TYR A 49 -0.71 -7.74 -1.04
N PRO A 50 -0.49 -9.06 -0.89
CA PRO A 50 -0.83 -9.90 0.27
C PRO A 50 0.25 -10.07 1.35
N ILE A 51 1.36 -9.33 1.29
CA ILE A 51 2.42 -9.47 2.29
C ILE A 51 1.95 -8.84 3.62
N PRO A 52 2.02 -9.56 4.75
CA PRO A 52 1.67 -9.00 6.04
C PRO A 52 2.56 -7.84 6.44
N ASP A 53 1.94 -6.82 7.05
CA ASP A 53 2.65 -5.73 7.70
C ASP A 53 3.62 -6.25 8.77
N ILE A 54 4.73 -5.54 8.95
CA ILE A 54 5.70 -5.85 10.01
C ILE A 54 5.30 -5.06 11.25
N LYS A 55 5.01 -5.75 12.35
CA LYS A 55 4.31 -5.14 13.50
C LYS A 55 5.23 -4.53 14.55
N ASN A 56 6.49 -4.94 14.61
CA ASN A 56 7.44 -4.52 15.63
C ASN A 56 8.90 -4.78 15.21
N GLU A 57 9.84 -4.34 16.04
CA GLU A 57 11.29 -4.48 15.83
C GLU A 57 11.75 -5.92 15.69
N ALA A 58 11.27 -6.83 16.55
CA ALA A 58 11.69 -8.24 16.51
C ALA A 58 11.25 -8.90 15.19
N GLU A 59 10.03 -8.64 14.75
CA GLU A 59 9.54 -9.11 13.46
C GLU A 59 10.34 -8.49 12.31
N PHE A 60 10.64 -7.19 12.38
CA PHE A 60 11.43 -6.50 11.36
C PHE A 60 12.82 -7.07 11.21
N ILE A 61 13.54 -7.32 12.31
CA ILE A 61 14.88 -7.89 12.26
C ILE A 61 14.86 -9.26 11.57
N ASN A 62 13.87 -10.10 11.89
CA ASN A 62 13.69 -11.41 11.26
C ASN A 62 13.35 -11.31 9.76
N ARG A 63 12.60 -10.28 9.38
CA ARG A 63 12.15 -10.02 8.01
C ARG A 63 12.99 -8.96 7.29
N PHE A 64 14.17 -8.62 7.81
CA PHE A 64 14.96 -7.48 7.32
C PHE A 64 15.22 -7.59 5.82
N ASP A 65 15.70 -8.76 5.37
CA ASP A 65 16.05 -8.93 3.96
C ASP A 65 14.82 -9.08 3.04
N GLU A 66 13.60 -9.20 3.59
CA GLU A 66 12.37 -9.04 2.80
C GLU A 66 12.15 -7.58 2.43
N VAL A 67 12.65 -6.63 3.22
CA VAL A 67 12.47 -5.19 2.99
C VAL A 67 13.71 -4.58 2.35
N PHE A 68 14.89 -4.88 2.88
CA PHE A 68 16.17 -4.27 2.53
C PHE A 68 17.14 -5.30 1.96
N ASN A 69 17.36 -5.26 0.64
CA ASN A 69 18.47 -5.98 0.01
C ASN A 69 19.76 -5.14 0.05
N ASP A 70 20.89 -5.76 -0.26
CA ASP A 70 22.20 -5.10 -0.23
C ASP A 70 22.27 -3.84 -1.10
N GLU A 71 21.60 -3.85 -2.26
CA GLU A 71 21.52 -2.70 -3.16
C GLU A 71 20.79 -1.51 -2.49
N LEU A 72 19.62 -1.75 -1.90
CA LEU A 72 18.88 -0.69 -1.22
C LEU A 72 19.63 -0.18 0.01
N VAL A 73 20.26 -1.08 0.78
CA VAL A 73 21.12 -0.71 1.92
C VAL A 73 22.24 0.21 1.45
N ALA A 74 22.93 -0.14 0.36
CA ALA A 74 24.00 0.67 -0.20
C ALA A 74 23.50 2.05 -0.66
N VAL A 75 22.36 2.11 -1.36
CA VAL A 75 21.74 3.37 -1.79
C VAL A 75 21.47 4.30 -0.62
N ILE A 76 20.94 3.78 0.50
CA ILE A 76 20.64 4.57 1.70
C ILE A 76 21.93 5.01 2.39
N ALA A 77 22.86 4.06 2.61
CA ALA A 77 24.14 4.30 3.29
C ALA A 77 25.02 5.34 2.58
N SER A 78 25.00 5.37 1.25
CA SER A 78 25.78 6.32 0.45
C SER A 78 25.04 7.61 0.09
N SER A 79 23.78 7.76 0.53
CA SER A 79 22.96 8.91 0.15
C SER A 79 23.51 10.23 0.73
N LYS A 80 23.42 11.28 -0.07
CA LYS A 80 23.88 12.63 0.28
C LYS A 80 22.72 13.46 0.76
N ILE A 81 22.81 13.96 1.99
CA ILE A 81 21.73 14.73 2.61
C ILE A 81 21.36 16.00 1.85
N ASP A 82 22.33 16.61 1.16
CA ASP A 82 22.14 17.86 0.44
C ASP A 82 21.59 17.68 -0.99
N THR A 83 21.49 16.46 -1.52
CA THR A 83 21.07 16.23 -2.91
C THR A 83 20.03 15.14 -3.09
N ASP A 84 20.06 14.11 -2.25
CA ASP A 84 19.27 12.89 -2.48
C ASP A 84 18.00 12.90 -1.63
N TRP A 85 17.88 13.84 -0.69
CA TRP A 85 16.76 13.95 0.24
C TRP A 85 16.00 15.25 0.04
N GLU A 86 14.67 15.15 -0.01
CA GLU A 86 13.80 16.31 -0.21
C GLU A 86 12.59 16.27 0.73
N LYS A 87 12.24 17.42 1.32
CA LYS A 87 11.00 17.56 2.08
C LYS A 87 9.82 17.74 1.13
N VAL A 88 8.92 16.76 1.08
CA VAL A 88 7.72 16.81 0.22
C VAL A 88 6.49 17.18 1.03
N GLY A 89 6.34 18.47 1.35
CA GLY A 89 5.18 19.02 2.04
C GLY A 89 4.82 18.24 3.32
N TRP A 90 3.57 17.83 3.48
CA TRP A 90 3.13 17.05 4.65
C TRP A 90 3.49 15.55 4.57
N ARG A 91 3.88 15.02 3.39
CA ARG A 91 4.10 13.57 3.15
C ARG A 91 5.31 13.01 3.90
N GLY A 92 6.37 13.80 4.05
CA GLY A 92 7.60 13.36 4.70
C GLY A 92 8.84 13.94 4.05
N ILE A 93 9.97 13.33 4.35
CA ILE A 93 11.28 13.54 3.75
C ILE A 93 11.54 12.31 2.87
N MET A 94 11.75 12.55 1.59
CA MET A 94 11.80 11.54 0.55
C MET A 94 13.25 11.31 0.13
N LEU A 95 13.69 10.06 0.06
CA LEU A 95 14.96 9.68 -0.56
C LEU A 95 14.76 9.38 -2.05
N ASN A 96 15.55 10.04 -2.89
CA ASN A 96 15.51 9.97 -4.34
C ASN A 96 14.05 10.11 -4.85
N ASN A 97 13.65 9.36 -5.87
CA ASN A 97 12.29 9.38 -6.40
C ASN A 97 11.32 8.52 -5.56
N GLY A 98 11.38 8.65 -4.24
CA GLY A 98 10.48 7.94 -3.32
C GLY A 98 10.88 6.52 -3.02
N VAL A 99 12.17 6.20 -3.09
CA VAL A 99 12.71 4.87 -2.72
C VAL A 99 12.38 4.56 -1.25
N MET A 100 12.56 5.55 -0.38
CA MET A 100 12.26 5.49 1.05
C MET A 100 11.68 6.82 1.52
N TRP A 101 10.84 6.75 2.54
CA TRP A 101 10.22 7.90 3.20
C TRP A 101 10.53 7.90 4.68
N VAL A 102 10.87 9.08 5.20
CA VAL A 102 11.14 9.35 6.60
C VAL A 102 10.22 10.49 7.07
N ASP A 103 9.65 10.42 8.26
CA ASP A 103 8.91 11.55 8.81
C ASP A 103 9.85 12.61 9.40
N THR A 104 9.30 13.76 9.82
CA THR A 104 10.12 14.84 10.37
C THR A 104 10.75 14.50 11.72
N GLY A 105 10.30 13.43 12.39
CA GLY A 105 10.88 12.90 13.62
C GLY A 105 12.00 11.88 13.38
N GLY A 106 12.36 11.60 12.13
CA GLY A 106 13.41 10.65 11.78
C GLY A 106 12.96 9.19 11.76
N LYS A 107 11.65 8.92 11.78
CA LYS A 107 11.14 7.56 11.63
C LYS A 107 10.94 7.21 10.17
N ILE A 108 11.35 6.01 9.76
CA ILE A 108 11.10 5.44 8.44
C ILE A 108 9.63 5.03 8.37
N ILE A 109 8.91 5.57 7.39
CA ILE A 109 7.45 5.45 7.27
C ILE A 109 7.01 4.71 6.01
N GLY A 110 7.91 4.44 5.08
CA GLY A 110 7.58 3.72 3.86
C GLY A 110 8.80 3.36 3.03
N ILE A 111 8.73 2.18 2.39
CA ILE A 111 9.73 1.65 1.46
C ILE A 111 8.98 1.19 0.21
N ASN A 112 9.28 1.82 -0.93
CA ASN A 112 8.55 1.57 -2.19
C ASN A 112 9.28 0.63 -3.14
N THR A 113 10.54 0.30 -2.87
CA THR A 113 11.30 -0.66 -3.67
C THR A 113 10.90 -2.08 -3.29
N GLN A 114 10.62 -2.92 -4.28
CA GLN A 114 10.40 -4.36 -4.10
C GLN A 114 11.65 -5.12 -4.54
N ASN A 115 12.27 -5.84 -3.61
CA ASN A 115 13.38 -6.73 -3.92
C ASN A 115 12.87 -8.15 -4.31
N ALA A 116 13.76 -8.99 -4.82
CA ALA A 116 13.44 -10.32 -5.29
C ALA A 116 12.84 -11.26 -4.20
N LYS A 117 13.27 -11.11 -2.95
CA LYS A 117 12.77 -11.91 -1.81
C LYS A 117 11.32 -11.57 -1.53
N GLU A 118 11.00 -10.27 -1.51
CA GLU A 118 9.63 -9.79 -1.35
C GLU A 118 8.72 -10.25 -2.49
N GLN A 119 9.18 -10.14 -3.73
CA GLN A 119 8.41 -10.58 -4.90
C GLN A 119 8.14 -12.10 -4.87
N THR A 120 9.12 -12.89 -4.41
CA THR A 120 8.96 -14.34 -4.25
C THR A 120 7.94 -14.67 -3.17
N LEU A 121 7.99 -13.98 -2.02
CA LEU A 121 7.01 -14.11 -0.95
C LEU A 121 5.60 -13.75 -1.43
N ALA A 122 5.44 -12.61 -2.12
CA ALA A 122 4.16 -12.21 -2.70
C ALA A 122 3.59 -13.29 -3.62
N LYS A 123 4.40 -13.82 -4.55
CA LYS A 123 3.97 -14.90 -5.46
C LYS A 123 3.50 -16.14 -4.69
N SER A 124 4.25 -16.56 -3.68
CA SER A 124 3.87 -17.70 -2.84
C SER A 124 2.53 -17.47 -2.13
N LEU A 125 2.33 -16.29 -1.55
CA LEU A 125 1.08 -15.94 -0.86
C LEU A 125 -0.11 -15.85 -1.83
N ILE A 126 0.11 -15.36 -3.05
CA ILE A 126 -0.91 -15.33 -4.09
C ILE A 126 -1.34 -16.75 -4.47
N GLU A 127 -0.40 -17.66 -4.71
CA GLU A 127 -0.72 -19.05 -5.05
C GLU A 127 -1.43 -19.80 -3.92
N GLN A 128 -1.03 -19.57 -2.66
CA GLN A 128 -1.77 -20.08 -1.50
C GLN A 128 -3.18 -19.49 -1.42
N GLY A 129 -3.31 -18.18 -1.66
CA GLY A 129 -4.60 -17.50 -1.74
C GLY A 129 -5.52 -18.13 -2.77
N LYS A 130 -5.03 -18.38 -3.99
CA LYS A 130 -5.79 -19.08 -5.05
C LYS A 130 -6.32 -20.43 -4.58
N GLN A 131 -5.50 -21.24 -3.91
CA GLN A 131 -5.91 -22.56 -3.41
C GLN A 131 -6.97 -22.49 -2.30
N SER A 132 -7.03 -21.38 -1.56
CA SER A 132 -7.96 -21.19 -0.44
C SER A 132 -9.36 -20.70 -0.86
N LEU A 133 -9.52 -20.21 -2.09
CA LEU A 133 -10.77 -19.64 -2.59
C LEU A 133 -11.67 -20.69 -3.27
N HIS A 134 -12.97 -20.40 -3.32
CA HIS A 134 -13.89 -21.15 -4.15
C HIS A 134 -13.46 -21.13 -5.64
N SER A 135 -13.68 -22.25 -6.35
CA SER A 135 -13.20 -22.45 -7.72
C SER A 135 -13.73 -21.42 -8.73
N SER A 136 -14.87 -20.78 -8.45
CA SER A 136 -15.42 -19.73 -9.32
C SER A 136 -14.61 -18.43 -9.33
N ILE A 137 -13.69 -18.24 -8.38
CA ILE A 137 -12.89 -17.01 -8.25
C ILE A 137 -11.40 -17.28 -7.94
N ASN A 138 -10.94 -18.52 -7.97
CA ASN A 138 -9.55 -18.84 -7.64
C ASN A 138 -8.52 -18.49 -8.73
N THR A 139 -8.96 -17.91 -9.84
CA THR A 139 -8.10 -17.47 -10.94
C THR A 139 -8.07 -15.94 -10.97
N PHE A 140 -6.89 -15.37 -10.74
CA PHE A 140 -6.62 -13.93 -10.75
C PHE A 140 -5.11 -13.68 -10.86
N GLU A 141 -4.71 -12.47 -11.27
CA GLU A 141 -3.29 -12.07 -11.27
C GLU A 141 -2.84 -11.65 -9.88
N LYS A 142 -3.56 -10.70 -9.28
CA LYS A 142 -3.19 -10.13 -7.97
C LYS A 142 -4.42 -9.87 -7.11
N PRO A 143 -4.33 -10.14 -5.81
CA PRO A 143 -5.38 -9.76 -4.89
C PRO A 143 -5.14 -8.30 -4.50
N VAL A 144 -6.20 -7.49 -4.51
CA VAL A 144 -6.09 -6.03 -4.39
C VAL A 144 -6.68 -5.54 -3.09
N LEU A 145 -7.91 -5.98 -2.80
CA LEU A 145 -8.61 -5.70 -1.55
C LEU A 145 -9.11 -6.99 -0.95
N ASP A 146 -9.09 -7.04 0.37
CA ASP A 146 -9.65 -8.14 1.14
C ASP A 146 -10.09 -7.57 2.48
N TRP A 147 -11.40 -7.34 2.59
CA TRP A 147 -12.01 -6.44 3.56
C TRP A 147 -13.13 -7.14 4.31
N LYS A 148 -13.26 -6.81 5.59
CA LYS A 148 -14.42 -7.14 6.39
C LYS A 148 -15.11 -5.87 6.85
N THR A 149 -16.40 -5.79 6.57
CA THR A 149 -17.30 -4.78 7.11
C THR A 149 -18.11 -5.39 8.26
N ALA A 150 -19.13 -4.68 8.76
CA ALA A 150 -20.03 -5.23 9.77
C ALA A 150 -20.77 -6.48 9.27
N ASN A 151 -21.18 -6.49 8.00
CA ASN A 151 -22.05 -7.54 7.46
C ASN A 151 -21.42 -8.36 6.32
N TYR A 152 -20.30 -7.93 5.75
CA TYR A 152 -19.75 -8.54 4.55
C TYR A 152 -18.25 -8.83 4.63
N HIS A 153 -17.85 -9.93 4.00
CA HIS A 153 -16.49 -10.11 3.51
C HIS A 153 -16.48 -9.70 2.04
N VAL A 154 -15.68 -8.71 1.69
CA VAL A 154 -15.54 -8.17 0.34
C VAL A 154 -14.11 -8.37 -0.15
N ARG A 155 -13.97 -8.85 -1.38
CA ARG A 155 -12.68 -9.05 -2.02
C ARG A 155 -12.66 -8.40 -3.40
N VAL A 156 -11.55 -7.75 -3.74
CA VAL A 156 -11.27 -7.29 -5.10
C VAL A 156 -9.99 -7.94 -5.59
N ASP A 157 -10.07 -8.54 -6.78
CA ASP A 157 -8.92 -9.11 -7.48
C ASP A 157 -8.68 -8.35 -8.80
N ASP A 158 -7.41 -8.16 -9.14
CA ASP A 158 -6.96 -7.76 -10.47
C ASP A 158 -6.84 -9.02 -11.32
N LEU A 159 -7.57 -9.04 -12.43
CA LEU A 159 -7.56 -10.14 -13.39
C LEU A 159 -6.58 -9.91 -14.55
N GLY A 160 -5.87 -8.78 -14.55
CA GLY A 160 -5.06 -8.32 -15.67
C GLY A 160 -5.83 -7.37 -16.60
N GLU A 161 -5.09 -6.68 -17.48
CA GLU A 161 -5.65 -5.84 -18.55
C GLU A 161 -6.70 -4.80 -18.08
N HIS A 162 -6.50 -4.21 -16.90
CA HIS A 162 -7.43 -3.26 -16.28
C HIS A 162 -8.81 -3.84 -15.95
N ASN A 163 -8.92 -5.16 -15.78
CA ASN A 163 -10.15 -5.84 -15.41
C ASN A 163 -10.13 -6.25 -13.93
N PHE A 164 -10.93 -5.58 -13.10
CA PHE A 164 -11.09 -5.96 -11.71
C PHE A 164 -12.32 -6.85 -11.51
N ARG A 165 -12.25 -7.76 -10.52
CA ARG A 165 -13.37 -8.57 -10.05
C ARG A 165 -13.69 -8.22 -8.60
N TYR A 166 -14.97 -8.00 -8.35
CA TYR A 166 -15.56 -7.91 -7.01
C TYR A 166 -16.19 -9.26 -6.64
N ALA A 167 -15.90 -9.75 -5.44
CA ALA A 167 -16.59 -10.88 -4.83
C ALA A 167 -17.02 -10.52 -3.42
N VAL A 168 -18.22 -10.92 -3.04
CA VAL A 168 -18.76 -10.66 -1.70
C VAL A 168 -19.42 -11.89 -1.12
N TRP A 169 -19.28 -12.02 0.19
CA TRP A 169 -19.97 -13.00 1.01
C TRP A 169 -20.59 -12.29 2.21
N GLY A 170 -21.69 -12.83 2.74
CA GLY A 170 -22.08 -12.52 4.11
C GLY A 170 -20.95 -12.85 5.10
N ILE A 171 -20.77 -12.03 6.14
CA ILE A 171 -19.61 -12.07 7.06
C ILE A 171 -19.31 -13.44 7.70
N ASN A 172 -20.33 -14.30 7.82
CA ASN A 172 -20.19 -15.63 8.43
C ASN A 172 -19.75 -16.73 7.45
N LYS A 173 -19.66 -16.43 6.15
CA LYS A 173 -19.22 -17.39 5.13
C LYS A 173 -17.71 -17.36 4.97
N LYS A 174 -17.17 -18.48 4.49
CA LYS A 174 -15.74 -18.61 4.23
C LYS A 174 -15.44 -18.26 2.76
N PRO A 175 -14.23 -17.79 2.44
CA PRO A 175 -13.82 -17.54 1.05
C PRO A 175 -13.82 -18.80 0.15
N SER A 176 -13.75 -19.99 0.77
CA SER A 176 -13.89 -21.28 0.09
C SER A 176 -15.34 -21.60 -0.31
N ASP A 177 -16.32 -20.94 0.31
CA ASP A 177 -17.72 -21.06 -0.07
C ASP A 177 -17.97 -20.25 -1.35
N LYS A 178 -18.99 -20.65 -2.12
CA LYS A 178 -19.39 -19.88 -3.29
C LYS A 178 -19.77 -18.44 -2.86
N PRO A 179 -19.20 -17.39 -3.49
CA PRO A 179 -19.57 -16.01 -3.20
C PRO A 179 -21.07 -15.78 -3.42
N ASP A 180 -21.65 -14.89 -2.60
CA ASP A 180 -23.03 -14.45 -2.76
C ASP A 180 -23.23 -13.68 -4.07
N MET A 181 -22.21 -12.93 -4.47
CA MET A 181 -22.19 -12.23 -5.75
C MET A 181 -20.75 -12.06 -6.24
N VAL A 182 -20.61 -12.11 -7.57
CA VAL A 182 -19.37 -11.81 -8.28
C VAL A 182 -19.69 -10.82 -9.40
N LEU A 183 -18.94 -9.73 -9.49
CA LEU A 183 -19.03 -8.73 -10.55
C LEU A 183 -17.66 -8.59 -11.23
N LEU A 184 -17.67 -8.41 -12.55
CA LEU A 184 -16.47 -8.27 -13.38
C LEU A 184 -16.44 -6.88 -14.01
N ASN A 185 -15.33 -6.55 -14.68
CA ASN A 185 -15.13 -5.30 -15.40
C ASN A 185 -15.27 -4.09 -14.46
N GLY A 186 -14.70 -4.20 -13.26
CA GLY A 186 -14.58 -3.07 -12.37
C GLY A 186 -13.56 -2.06 -12.88
N ASP A 187 -13.79 -0.79 -12.57
CA ASP A 187 -12.88 0.32 -12.87
C ASP A 187 -12.22 0.84 -11.60
N ILE A 188 -11.05 1.46 -11.72
CA ILE A 188 -10.36 2.17 -10.64
C ILE A 188 -10.24 3.66 -10.98
N THR A 189 -10.54 4.54 -10.01
CA THR A 189 -10.36 5.99 -10.14
C THR A 189 -9.57 6.53 -8.97
N PHE A 190 -8.47 7.22 -9.25
CA PHE A 190 -7.63 7.85 -8.23
C PHE A 190 -8.14 9.26 -7.87
N GLU A 191 -8.11 9.57 -6.58
CA GLU A 191 -8.56 10.82 -5.99
C GLU A 191 -7.36 11.64 -5.50
N GLY A 192 -6.98 12.63 -6.30
CA GLY A 192 -5.82 13.47 -6.03
C GLY A 192 -4.48 12.73 -6.12
N SER A 193 -3.44 13.28 -5.50
CA SER A 193 -2.07 12.73 -5.55
C SER A 193 -1.70 11.93 -4.31
N GLY A 194 -2.65 11.72 -3.39
CA GLY A 194 -2.44 10.96 -2.15
C GLY A 194 -2.57 9.44 -2.32
N GLY A 195 -3.03 8.99 -3.49
CA GLY A 195 -3.28 7.57 -3.73
C GLY A 195 -4.59 7.07 -3.14
N ASN A 196 -5.40 7.92 -2.49
CA ASN A 196 -6.82 7.60 -2.28
C ASN A 196 -7.46 7.29 -3.63
N HIS A 197 -8.35 6.32 -3.66
CA HIS A 197 -8.97 5.87 -4.90
C HIS A 197 -10.22 5.07 -4.58
N HIS A 198 -11.01 4.76 -5.60
CA HIS A 198 -12.10 3.81 -5.46
C HIS A 198 -12.17 2.84 -6.62
N TYR A 199 -12.71 1.66 -6.32
CA TYR A 199 -13.13 0.68 -7.32
C TYR A 199 -14.63 0.76 -7.53
N THR A 200 -15.09 0.79 -8.78
CA THR A 200 -16.52 0.81 -9.12
C THR A 200 -16.91 -0.41 -9.93
N PHE A 201 -18.01 -1.06 -9.53
CA PHE A 201 -18.62 -2.18 -10.26
C PHE A 201 -20.09 -1.88 -10.54
N LYS A 202 -20.60 -2.29 -11.70
CA LYS A 202 -22.00 -2.08 -12.12
C LYS A 202 -22.74 -3.40 -12.26
N ASN A 203 -24.01 -3.42 -11.86
CA ASN A 203 -24.93 -4.54 -12.07
C ASN A 203 -26.33 -4.02 -12.39
N GLY A 204 -26.61 -3.78 -13.66
CA GLY A 204 -27.85 -3.12 -14.09
C GLY A 204 -27.96 -1.72 -13.48
N ARG A 205 -29.03 -1.49 -12.70
CA ARG A 205 -29.29 -0.22 -12.02
C ARG A 205 -28.45 0.00 -10.76
N TYR A 206 -27.69 -1.01 -10.33
CA TYR A 206 -26.90 -0.95 -9.11
C TYR A 206 -25.44 -0.59 -9.39
N SER A 207 -24.82 0.15 -8.48
CA SER A 207 -23.39 0.34 -8.46
C SER A 207 -22.78 0.14 -7.08
N TYR A 208 -21.61 -0.50 -7.07
CA TYR A 208 -20.86 -0.86 -5.88
C TYR A 208 -19.55 -0.09 -5.92
N VAL A 209 -19.32 0.77 -4.94
CA VAL A 209 -18.15 1.63 -4.86
C VAL A 209 -17.36 1.27 -3.61
N LEU A 210 -16.09 0.89 -3.79
CA LEU A 210 -15.18 0.56 -2.70
C LEU A 210 -14.17 1.69 -2.58
N GLN A 211 -14.39 2.58 -1.63
CA GLN A 211 -13.54 3.73 -1.36
C GLN A 211 -12.35 3.30 -0.51
N VAL A 212 -11.13 3.59 -0.98
CA VAL A 212 -9.86 3.18 -0.36
C VAL A 212 -9.16 4.40 0.23
N THR A 213 -8.90 4.35 1.53
CA THR A 213 -8.19 5.41 2.24
C THR A 213 -6.71 5.04 2.38
N ILE A 214 -5.85 5.71 1.61
CA ILE A 214 -4.39 5.65 1.77
C ILE A 214 -3.92 6.76 2.71
N ILE A 215 -4.57 7.92 2.60
CA ILE A 215 -4.31 9.13 3.37
C ILE A 215 -5.61 9.51 4.08
N GLY A 216 -5.60 9.40 5.40
CA GLY A 216 -6.69 9.75 6.30
C GLY A 216 -6.15 10.27 7.64
N CYS A 217 -7.03 10.49 8.61
CA CYS A 217 -6.66 10.74 10.00
C CYS A 217 -6.63 9.43 10.80
N ASP A 218 -6.18 9.49 12.05
CA ASP A 218 -6.06 8.31 12.93
C ASP A 218 -7.38 7.56 13.16
N THR A 219 -8.52 8.21 12.88
CA THR A 219 -9.85 7.63 13.00
C THR A 219 -10.47 7.24 11.66
N SER A 220 -9.77 7.46 10.54
CA SER A 220 -10.27 7.06 9.23
C SER A 220 -10.26 5.54 9.10
N PRO A 221 -11.34 4.91 8.62
CA PRO A 221 -11.31 3.50 8.30
C PRO A 221 -10.36 3.26 7.11
N PRO A 222 -9.86 2.02 6.91
CA PRO A 222 -9.10 1.66 5.71
C PRO A 222 -9.82 1.96 4.39
N GLY A 223 -11.16 2.02 4.46
CA GLY A 223 -12.05 2.27 3.35
C GLY A 223 -13.50 2.06 3.76
N TRP A 224 -14.41 2.15 2.81
CA TRP A 224 -15.83 1.83 3.01
C TRP A 224 -16.46 1.31 1.71
N LEU A 225 -17.54 0.55 1.87
CA LEU A 225 -18.38 0.06 0.79
C LEU A 225 -19.64 0.94 0.69
N GLU A 226 -19.93 1.42 -0.51
CA GLU A 226 -21.21 2.07 -0.84
C GLU A 226 -21.92 1.29 -1.93
N VAL A 227 -23.24 1.16 -1.80
CA VAL A 227 -24.09 0.57 -2.84
C VAL A 227 -25.20 1.55 -3.19
N TYR A 228 -25.34 1.81 -4.48
CA TYR A 228 -26.34 2.71 -5.03
C TYR A 228 -27.30 1.96 -5.95
N LYS A 229 -28.51 2.50 -6.09
CA LYS A 229 -29.47 2.14 -7.14
C LYS A 229 -30.05 3.41 -7.74
N ASP A 230 -29.89 3.60 -9.06
CA ASP A 230 -30.37 4.82 -9.74
C ASP A 230 -29.95 6.11 -9.00
N ASP A 231 -28.71 6.15 -8.50
CA ASP A 231 -28.08 7.22 -7.70
C ASP A 231 -28.54 7.38 -6.23
N GLU A 232 -29.52 6.59 -5.75
CA GLU A 232 -29.87 6.54 -4.33
C GLU A 232 -28.95 5.56 -3.58
N ARG A 233 -28.26 6.04 -2.52
CA ARG A 233 -27.40 5.19 -1.69
C ARG A 233 -28.24 4.28 -0.80
N LEU A 234 -28.16 2.98 -1.04
CA LEU A 234 -28.86 1.93 -0.29
C LEU A 234 -28.02 1.36 0.85
N LEU A 235 -26.69 1.39 0.73
CA LEU A 235 -25.76 0.85 1.71
C LEU A 235 -24.57 1.77 1.89
N PHE A 236 -24.12 1.89 3.13
CA PHE A 236 -22.81 2.41 3.51
C PHE A 236 -22.28 1.54 4.66
N GLU A 237 -21.10 0.96 4.50
CA GLU A 237 -20.43 0.22 5.57
C GLU A 237 -18.93 0.51 5.60
N ASP A 238 -18.44 0.94 6.75
CA ASP A 238 -17.01 1.08 7.00
C ASP A 238 -16.32 -0.29 7.00
N VAL A 239 -15.08 -0.30 6.51
CA VAL A 239 -14.18 -1.44 6.66
C VAL A 239 -13.68 -1.46 8.10
N ILE A 240 -13.93 -2.58 8.79
CA ILE A 240 -13.53 -2.79 10.19
C ILE A 240 -12.14 -3.43 10.25
N SER A 241 -11.83 -4.31 9.30
CA SER A 241 -10.51 -4.91 9.20
C SER A 241 -10.17 -5.25 7.76
N THR A 242 -8.88 -5.11 7.43
CA THR A 242 -8.29 -5.68 6.23
C THR A 242 -7.57 -6.97 6.58
N HIS A 243 -7.15 -7.71 5.56
CA HIS A 243 -6.22 -8.84 5.72
C HIS A 243 -4.86 -8.41 6.25
#